data_AF-A0A8I0K9Y8-F1
#
_entry.id   AF-A0A8I0K9Y8-F1
#
_cell.length_a   1.000
_cell.length_b   1.000
_cell.length_c   1.000
_cell.angle_alpha   90.00
_cell.angle_beta   90.00
_cell.angle_gamma   90.00
#
_symmetry.space_group_name_H-M   'P 1'
#
loop_
_entity.id
_entity.type
_entity.pdbx_description
1 polymer ?
#
loop_
_entity_poly.entity_id
_entity_poly.type
_entity_poly.pdbx_seq_one_letter_code
_entity_poly.pdbx_strand_id
1 'polypeptide(L)'
;LYSRDQITVAKEQNLKLGTVVGLDSKDNLIKVLNPTATDGTQTAIGVIVSDINANKAVIITRIALLADNAVVWPTNITEEQKTAAIKQLEARGIIIRKGV
;
A
#
# COMPACT_ATOMS: atom_id res chain seq x y z
N LEU A 1 -19.11 -7.13 0.21
CA LEU A 1 -17.85 -7.90 0.19
C LEU A 1 -16.81 -7.05 0.91
N TYR A 2 -16.13 -7.57 1.94
CA TYR A 2 -15.18 -6.85 2.82
C TYR A 2 -14.18 -5.97 2.05
N SER A 3 -13.72 -4.85 2.64
CA SER A 3 -12.88 -3.71 2.17
C SER A 3 -11.73 -3.95 1.17
N ARG A 4 -11.99 -4.79 0.18
CA ARG A 4 -11.08 -5.30 -0.85
C ARG A 4 -11.53 -4.67 -2.15
N ASP A 5 -10.71 -3.76 -2.65
CA ASP A 5 -10.95 -3.12 -3.94
C ASP A 5 -10.09 -3.78 -5.00
N GLN A 6 -10.70 -4.12 -6.13
CA GLN A 6 -9.96 -4.53 -7.32
C GLN A 6 -9.45 -3.27 -8.02
N ILE A 7 -8.15 -3.23 -8.26
CA ILE A 7 -7.44 -2.06 -8.75
C ILE A 7 -6.64 -2.37 -10.00
N THR A 8 -6.27 -1.31 -10.73
CA THR A 8 -5.29 -1.38 -11.80
C THR A 8 -3.92 -0.92 -11.28
N VAL A 9 -2.94 -1.78 -11.41
CA VAL A 9 -1.54 -1.54 -11.05
C VAL A 9 -0.81 -1.00 -12.27
N ALA A 10 0.09 -0.03 -12.06
CA ALA A 10 0.95 0.48 -13.11
C ALA A 10 1.82 -0.64 -13.69
N LYS A 11 2.13 -0.58 -14.99
CA LYS A 11 3.03 -1.55 -15.64
C LYS A 11 4.40 -1.55 -14.95
N GLU A 12 5.07 -2.70 -14.98
CA GLU A 12 6.44 -2.92 -14.46
C GLU A 12 6.61 -2.77 -12.94
N GLN A 13 5.51 -2.75 -12.17
CA GLN A 13 5.58 -2.80 -10.70
C GLN A 13 5.73 -4.25 -10.22
N ASN A 14 6.78 -4.53 -9.45
CA ASN A 14 6.94 -5.80 -8.74
C ASN A 14 6.32 -5.69 -7.33
N LEU A 15 4.99 -5.77 -7.24
CA LEU A 15 4.29 -5.76 -5.96
C LEU A 15 4.22 -7.17 -5.40
N LYS A 16 4.78 -7.37 -4.20
CA LYS A 16 4.62 -8.61 -3.46
C LYS A 16 3.38 -8.52 -2.57
N LEU A 17 2.89 -9.68 -2.15
CA LEU A 17 1.85 -9.75 -1.12
C LEU A 17 2.36 -9.03 0.14
N GLY A 18 1.56 -8.11 0.67
CA GLY A 18 1.94 -7.26 1.79
C GLY A 18 2.54 -5.91 1.42
N THR A 19 2.78 -5.61 0.14
CA THR A 19 3.37 -4.32 -0.27
C THR A 19 2.43 -3.14 0.02
N VAL A 20 2.96 -2.12 0.70
CA VAL A 20 2.29 -0.83 0.90
C VAL A 20 2.31 -0.02 -0.39
N VAL A 21 1.14 0.47 -0.79
CA VAL A 21 0.94 1.13 -2.08
C VAL A 21 0.38 2.53 -1.95
N GLY A 22 0.66 3.35 -2.95
CA GLY A 22 0.08 4.67 -3.18
C GLY A 22 -0.76 4.70 -4.46
N LEU A 23 -1.58 5.75 -4.60
CA LEU A 23 -2.33 6.03 -5.83
C LEU A 23 -1.65 7.16 -6.59
N ASP A 24 -1.26 6.90 -7.83
CA ASP A 24 -0.86 7.96 -8.75
C ASP A 24 -2.10 8.77 -9.12
N SER A 25 -2.08 10.07 -8.80
CA SER A 25 -3.18 11.00 -9.05
C SER A 25 -3.31 11.43 -10.51
N LYS A 26 -2.27 11.22 -11.33
CA LYS A 26 -2.29 11.55 -12.76
C LYS A 26 -2.99 10.46 -13.56
N ASP A 27 -2.61 9.21 -13.30
CA ASP A 27 -3.08 8.06 -14.09
C ASP A 27 -4.15 7.23 -13.37
N ASN A 28 -4.45 7.52 -12.09
CA ASN A 28 -5.27 6.69 -11.21
C ASN A 28 -4.78 5.24 -11.13
N LEU A 29 -3.46 5.04 -11.23
CA LEU A 29 -2.80 3.75 -11.19
C LEU A 29 -2.15 3.52 -9.83
N ILE A 30 -2.20 2.28 -9.37
CA ILE A 30 -1.58 1.88 -8.12
C ILE A 30 -0.10 1.57 -8.35
N LYS A 31 0.75 2.13 -7.49
CA LYS A 31 2.21 1.98 -7.51
C LYS A 31 2.70 1.66 -6.09
N VAL A 32 3.93 1.12 -5.99
CA VAL A 32 4.63 1.05 -4.69
C VAL A 32 4.61 2.45 -4.04
N LEU A 33 4.38 2.50 -2.73
CA LEU A 33 4.50 3.75 -1.95
C LEU A 33 5.85 4.41 -2.25
N ASN A 34 5.84 5.67 -2.69
CA ASN A 34 7.04 6.46 -2.87
C ASN A 34 6.96 7.74 -2.04
N PRO A 35 7.48 7.73 -0.80
CA PRO A 35 7.36 8.87 0.12
C PRO A 35 7.98 10.18 -0.39
N THR A 36 8.89 10.13 -1.37
CA THR A 36 9.55 11.32 -1.94
C THR A 36 8.85 11.83 -3.20
N ALA A 37 7.85 11.11 -3.70
CA ALA A 37 7.08 11.54 -4.86
C ALA A 37 6.13 12.70 -4.53
N THR A 38 5.68 13.37 -5.58
CA THR A 38 4.65 14.43 -5.51
C THR A 38 3.45 14.12 -6.41
N ASP A 39 3.37 12.91 -6.94
CA ASP A 39 2.36 12.44 -7.88
C ASP A 39 1.15 11.76 -7.21
N GLY A 40 1.09 11.71 -5.88
CA GLY A 40 0.06 11.02 -5.10
C GLY A 40 0.55 9.70 -4.49
N THR A 41 1.60 9.10 -5.06
CA THR A 41 2.16 7.83 -4.58
C THR A 41 2.90 7.95 -3.25
N GLN A 42 3.13 9.17 -2.75
CA GLN A 42 3.65 9.44 -1.40
C GLN A 42 2.65 9.19 -0.27
N THR A 43 1.37 9.05 -0.61
CA THR A 43 0.33 8.74 0.37
C THR A 43 0.04 7.25 0.38
N ALA A 44 0.24 6.59 1.52
CA ALA A 44 -0.14 5.20 1.70
C ALA A 44 -1.66 5.07 1.69
N ILE A 45 -2.19 4.27 0.76
CA ILE A 45 -3.64 4.10 0.58
C ILE A 45 -4.14 2.71 0.94
N GLY A 46 -3.23 1.73 1.06
CA GLY A 46 -3.58 0.34 1.26
C GLY A 46 -2.42 -0.62 1.10
N VAL A 47 -2.75 -1.90 1.14
CA VAL A 47 -1.78 -3.01 1.07
C VAL A 47 -2.26 -4.10 0.11
N ILE A 48 -1.34 -4.64 -0.69
CA ILE A 48 -1.59 -5.71 -1.67
C ILE A 48 -1.87 -7.04 -0.95
N VAL A 49 -2.96 -7.72 -1.33
CA VAL A 49 -3.37 -9.01 -0.76
C VAL A 49 -3.61 -10.10 -1.80
N SER A 50 -3.29 -9.83 -3.06
CA SER A 50 -3.31 -10.83 -4.13
C SER A 50 -2.15 -10.60 -5.08
N ASP A 51 -1.78 -11.64 -5.81
CA ASP A 51 -0.85 -11.50 -6.92
C ASP A 51 -1.44 -10.58 -8.01
N ILE A 52 -0.55 -9.91 -8.73
CA ILE A 52 -0.93 -9.10 -9.89
C ILE A 52 -1.20 -10.05 -11.06
N ASN A 53 -2.41 -10.00 -11.60
CA ASN A 53 -2.78 -10.70 -12.82
C ASN A 53 -3.19 -9.69 -13.89
N ALA A 54 -2.46 -9.61 -14.99
CA ALA A 54 -2.74 -8.71 -16.11
C ALA A 54 -2.98 -7.25 -15.66
N ASN A 55 -2.09 -6.73 -14.81
CA ASN A 55 -2.17 -5.40 -14.18
C ASN A 55 -3.35 -5.20 -13.21
N LYS A 56 -4.09 -6.25 -12.86
CA LYS A 56 -5.13 -6.18 -11.83
C LYS A 56 -4.62 -6.81 -10.55
N ALA A 57 -4.87 -6.15 -9.43
CA ALA A 57 -4.59 -6.69 -8.10
C ALA A 57 -5.75 -6.37 -7.17
N VAL A 58 -5.75 -7.02 -6.01
CA VAL A 58 -6.66 -6.73 -4.91
C VAL A 58 -5.87 -6.10 -3.80
N ILE A 59 -6.32 -4.94 -3.35
CA ILE A 59 -5.76 -4.25 -2.19
C ILE A 59 -6.80 -4.13 -1.09
N ILE A 60 -6.31 -4.09 0.14
CA ILE A 60 -7.09 -3.63 1.29
C ILE A 60 -6.96 -2.11 1.34
N THR A 61 -8.08 -1.40 1.27
CA THR A 61 -8.12 0.07 1.30
C THR A 61 -8.63 0.64 2.62
N ARG A 62 -9.37 -0.15 3.43
CA ARG A 62 -10.04 0.32 4.65
C ARG A 62 -10.22 -0.81 5.68
N ILE A 63 -10.27 -0.47 6.97
CA ILE A 63 -10.67 -1.34 8.10
C ILE A 63 -10.03 -2.74 8.05
N ALA A 64 -8.76 -2.83 8.43
CA ALA A 64 -8.02 -4.09 8.47
C ALA A 64 -6.96 -4.12 9.57
N LEU A 65 -6.62 -5.32 10.01
CA LEU A 65 -5.49 -5.58 10.90
C LEU A 65 -4.41 -6.31 10.11
N LEU A 66 -3.22 -5.70 10.05
CA LEU A 66 -2.06 -6.28 9.39
C LEU A 66 -1.01 -6.63 10.44
N ALA A 67 -0.36 -7.77 10.28
CA ALA A 67 0.79 -8.12 11.10
C ALA A 67 2.04 -7.41 10.54
N ASP A 68 2.86 -6.82 11.39
CA ASP A 68 4.06 -6.05 10.97
C ASP A 68 5.02 -6.88 10.10
N ASN A 69 5.13 -8.19 10.35
CA ASN A 69 5.95 -9.11 9.55
C ASN A 69 5.38 -9.39 8.14
N ALA A 70 4.08 -9.15 7.93
CA ALA A 70 3.42 -9.32 6.64
C ALA A 70 3.43 -8.03 5.82
N VAL A 71 3.85 -6.89 6.39
CA VAL A 71 3.89 -5.61 5.69
C VAL A 71 5.25 -5.44 5.00
N VAL A 72 5.22 -5.27 3.68
CA VAL A 72 6.39 -5.03 2.84
C VAL A 72 6.48 -3.55 2.50
N TRP A 73 7.58 -2.92 2.92
CA TRP A 73 7.86 -1.52 2.69
C TRP A 73 8.70 -1.30 1.42
N PRO A 74 8.62 -0.12 0.79
CA PRO A 74 9.51 0.24 -0.32
C PRO A 74 10.97 0.23 0.12
N THR A 75 11.86 -0.03 -0.84
CA THR A 75 13.30 0.04 -0.64
C THR A 75 13.72 1.47 -0.26
N ASN A 76 14.67 1.59 0.67
CA ASN A 76 15.20 2.88 1.16
C ASN A 76 14.21 3.79 1.90
N ILE A 77 13.06 3.28 2.38
CA ILE A 77 12.19 4.05 3.27
C ILE A 77 12.89 4.36 4.59
N THR A 78 12.73 5.58 5.10
CA THR A 78 13.21 5.95 6.43
C THR A 78 12.19 5.59 7.53
N GLU A 79 12.63 5.46 8.79
CA GLU A 79 11.73 5.22 9.93
C GLU A 79 10.66 6.32 10.09
N GLU A 80 11.02 7.57 9.82
CA GLU A 80 10.09 8.71 9.84
C GLU A 80 9.02 8.58 8.76
N GLN A 81 9.42 8.22 7.53
CA GLN A 81 8.50 7.98 6.41
C GLN A 81 7.60 6.78 6.69
N LYS A 82 8.15 5.72 7.27
CA LYS A 82 7.38 4.54 7.70
C LYS A 82 6.33 4.94 8.75
N THR A 83 6.71 5.72 9.75
CA THR A 83 5.78 6.23 10.77
C THR A 83 4.67 7.09 10.17
N ALA A 84 4.99 7.95 9.22
CA ALA A 84 4.00 8.76 8.50
C ALA A 84 3.03 7.88 7.69
N ALA A 85 3.55 6.88 6.97
CA ALA A 85 2.74 5.94 6.21
C ALA A 85 1.83 5.09 7.10
N ILE A 86 2.31 4.65 8.28
CA ILE A 86 1.47 3.95 9.27
C ILE A 86 0.31 4.85 9.70
N LYS A 87 0.54 6.13 10.02
CA LYS A 87 -0.54 7.07 10.38
C LYS A 87 -1.56 7.26 9.26
N GLN A 88 -1.10 7.30 8.00
CA GLN A 88 -1.99 7.39 6.83
C GLN A 88 -2.86 6.15 6.68
N LEU A 89 -2.31 4.96 6.94
CA LEU A 89 -3.06 3.70 6.95
C LEU A 89 -4.04 3.64 8.13
N GLU A 90 -3.63 4.08 9.33
CA GLU A 90 -4.48 4.14 10.51
C GLU A 90 -5.68 5.07 10.33
N ALA A 91 -5.49 6.22 9.66
CA ALA A 91 -6.57 7.13 9.29
C ALA A 91 -7.62 6.48 8.36
N ARG A 92 -7.25 5.40 7.66
CA ARG A 92 -8.14 4.57 6.83
C ARG A 92 -8.71 3.37 7.60
N GLY A 93 -8.38 3.22 8.87
CA GLY A 93 -8.73 2.07 9.71
C GLY A 93 -7.87 0.82 9.45
N ILE A 94 -6.74 0.96 8.74
CA ILE A 94 -5.77 -0.12 8.56
C ILE A 94 -4.73 0.00 9.68
N ILE A 95 -4.79 -0.92 10.64
CA ILE A 95 -3.94 -0.92 11.83
C ILE A 95 -2.87 -2.01 11.66
N ILE A 96 -1.60 -1.61 11.77
CA ILE A 96 -0.47 -2.55 11.79
C ILE A 96 -0.15 -2.91 13.23
N ARG A 97 -0.34 -4.17 13.61
CA ARG A 97 0.06 -4.69 14.92
C ARG A 97 1.46 -5.27 14.84
N LYS A 98 2.34 -4.84 15.74
CA LYS A 98 3.58 -5.56 16.03
C LYS A 98 3.22 -6.91 16.64
N GLY A 99 3.56 -7.99 15.95
CA GLY A 99 3.59 -9.32 16.55
C GLY A 99 4.65 -9.31 17.64
N VAL A 100 4.26 -9.76 18.84
CA VAL A 100 5.17 -10.00 19.97
C VAL A 100 6.10 -11.17 19.66
#